data_AF-A0A0U3AII0-F1
#
_entry.id   AF-A0A0U3AII0-F1
#
_cell.length_a   1.000
_cell.length_b   1.000
_cell.length_c   1.000
_cell.angle_alpha   90.00
_cell.angle_beta   90.00
_cell.angle_gamma   90.00
#
_symmetry.space_group_name_H-M   'P 1'
#
loop_
_entity.id
_entity.type
_entity.pdbx_description
1 polymer ?
#
loop_
_entity_poly.entity_id
_entity_poly.type
_entity_poly.pdbx_seq_one_letter_code
_entity_poly.pdbx_strand_id
1 'polypeptide(L)' 'MVDEPSVEDSISILRGIKDKYELHHGVRIKDDAVIAAVELSSRYISDRFLPDKAIDLMDEAASKLRLEMDSLP' A
#
# COMPACT_ATOMS: atom_id res chain seq x y z
N MET A 1 23.35 8.08 -6.48
CA MET A 1 21.91 8.35 -6.27
C MET A 1 21.18 7.04 -6.46
N VAL A 2 20.08 6.82 -5.76
CA VAL A 2 19.24 5.62 -5.94
C VAL A 2 18.03 6.06 -6.74
N ASP A 3 17.75 5.37 -7.84
CA ASP A 3 16.65 5.70 -8.74
C ASP A 3 15.31 5.18 -8.20
N GLU A 4 14.22 5.83 -8.61
CA GLU A 4 12.86 5.35 -8.31
C GLU A 4 12.65 3.95 -8.92
N PRO A 5 12.12 2.97 -8.16
CA PRO A 5 11.82 1.65 -8.68
C PRO A 5 10.71 1.68 -9.74
N SER A 6 10.71 0.67 -10.62
CA SER A 6 9.60 0.47 -11.55
C SER A 6 8.31 0.11 -10.83
N VAL A 7 7.18 0.14 -11.56
CA VAL A 7 5.88 -0.35 -11.05
C VAL A 7 5.98 -1.81 -10.61
N GLU A 8 6.63 -2.67 -11.39
CA GLU A 8 6.78 -4.10 -11.09
C GLU A 8 7.67 -4.33 -9.85
N ASP A 9 8.76 -3.59 -9.73
CA ASP A 9 9.65 -3.63 -8.56
C ASP A 9 8.91 -3.16 -7.31
N SER A 10 8.11 -2.10 -7.43
CA SER A 10 7.31 -1.54 -6.34
C SER A 10 6.24 -2.52 -5.86
N ILE A 11 5.56 -3.22 -6.79
CA ILE A 11 4.62 -4.29 -6.43
C ILE A 11 5.34 -5.39 -5.63
N SER A 12 6.54 -5.78 -6.06
CA SER A 12 7.34 -6.79 -5.37
C SER A 12 7.79 -6.32 -3.98
N ILE A 13 8.18 -5.06 -3.85
CA ILE A 13 8.51 -4.43 -2.56
C ILE A 13 7.29 -4.45 -1.63
N LEU A 14 6.13 -3.96 -2.08
CA LEU A 14 4.91 -3.93 -1.26
C LEU A 14 4.47 -5.34 -0.85
N ARG A 15 4.53 -6.33 -1.76
CA ARG A 15 4.27 -7.74 -1.41
C ARG A 15 5.20 -8.26 -0.31
N GLY A 16 6.47 -7.83 -0.31
CA GLY A 16 7.45 -8.21 0.72
C GLY A 16 7.21 -7.58 2.09
N ILE A 17 6.44 -6.49 2.17
CA ILE A 17 6.13 -5.80 3.44
C ILE A 17 4.66 -5.92 3.86
N LYS A 18 3.74 -6.34 2.98
CA LYS A 18 2.30 -6.35 3.27
C LYS A 18 1.96 -7.12 4.54
N ASP A 19 2.61 -8.26 4.81
CA ASP A 19 2.33 -9.10 5.98
C ASP A 19 2.58 -8.35 7.30
N LYS A 20 3.53 -7.39 7.31
CA LYS A 20 3.79 -6.52 8.46
C LYS A 20 2.65 -5.52 8.69
N TYR A 21 2.10 -4.96 7.61
CA TYR A 21 0.96 -4.04 7.66
C TYR A 21 -0.33 -4.77 8.02
N GLU A 22 -0.54 -5.98 7.48
CA GLU A 22 -1.64 -6.87 7.87
C GLU A 22 -1.62 -7.13 9.38
N LEU A 23 -0.46 -7.49 9.92
CA LEU A 23 -0.29 -7.72 11.35
C LEU A 23 -0.50 -6.46 12.18
N HIS A 24 0.03 -5.32 11.73
CA HIS A 24 -0.07 -4.05 12.44
C HIS A 24 -1.52 -3.56 12.55
N HIS A 25 -2.27 -3.62 11.46
CA HIS A 25 -3.66 -3.16 11.39
C HIS A 25 -4.68 -4.23 11.78
N GLY A 26 -4.28 -5.50 11.83
CA GLY A 26 -5.19 -6.62 12.05
C GLY A 26 -6.20 -6.80 10.90
N VAL A 27 -5.77 -6.53 9.66
CA VAL A 27 -6.58 -6.68 8.45
C VAL A 27 -5.88 -7.58 7.44
N ARG A 28 -6.61 -8.03 6.42
CA ARG A 28 -6.02 -8.77 5.28
C ARG A 28 -5.93 -7.86 4.06
N ILE A 29 -4.74 -7.74 3.49
CA ILE A 29 -4.42 -6.99 2.28
C ILE A 29 -4.37 -7.97 1.11
N LYS A 30 -5.37 -7.89 0.24
CA LYS A 30 -5.43 -8.70 -0.99
C LYS A 30 -4.31 -8.30 -1.95
N ASP A 31 -3.83 -9.25 -2.75
CA ASP A 31 -2.79 -8.98 -3.74
C ASP A 31 -3.22 -7.92 -4.77
N ASP A 32 -4.48 -7.97 -5.22
CA ASP A 32 -5.07 -6.95 -6.10
C ASP A 32 -5.05 -5.55 -5.49
N ALA A 33 -5.14 -5.43 -4.15
CA ALA A 33 -5.06 -4.14 -3.47
C ALA A 33 -3.63 -3.58 -3.47
N VAL A 34 -2.62 -4.45 -3.39
CA VAL A 34 -1.21 -4.06 -3.57
C VAL A 34 -0.97 -3.54 -4.98
N ILE A 35 -1.44 -4.27 -5.99
CA ILE A 35 -1.31 -3.86 -7.40
C ILE A 35 -1.99 -2.50 -7.61
N ALA A 36 -3.23 -2.33 -7.15
CA ALA A 36 -3.97 -1.09 -7.26
C ALA A 36 -3.28 0.09 -6.54
N ALA A 37 -2.71 -0.12 -5.35
CA ALA A 37 -1.99 0.93 -4.62
C ALA A 37 -0.78 1.45 -5.43
N VAL A 38 -0.03 0.57 -6.08
CA VAL A 38 1.11 0.97 -6.92
C VAL A 38 0.63 1.66 -8.20
N GLU A 39 -0.31 1.06 -8.93
CA GLU A 39 -0.77 1.60 -10.22
C GLU A 39 -1.43 2.97 -10.06
N LEU A 40 -2.29 3.13 -9.06
CA LEU A 40 -3.02 4.38 -8.82
C LEU A 40 -2.11 5.48 -8.26
N SER A 41 -1.19 5.15 -7.34
CA SER A 41 -0.22 6.14 -6.85
C SER A 41 0.74 6.58 -7.95
N SER A 42 1.19 5.65 -8.81
CA SER A 42 2.02 5.98 -9.98
C SER A 42 1.29 6.91 -10.95
N ARG A 43 0.01 6.65 -11.22
CA ARG A 43 -0.79 7.40 -12.20
C ARG A 43 -1.26 8.77 -11.71
N TYR A 44 -1.62 8.90 -10.43
CA TYR A 44 -2.34 10.09 -9.93
C TYR A 44 -1.57 10.91 -8.90
N ILE A 45 -0.50 10.37 -8.29
CA ILE A 45 0.33 11.08 -7.32
C ILE A 45 1.70 11.35 -7.98
N SER A 46 1.82 12.48 -8.67
CA SER A 46 2.99 12.82 -9.50
C SER A 46 4.07 13.61 -8.77
N ASP A 47 3.80 14.09 -7.55
CA ASP A 47 4.71 14.88 -6.72
C ASP A 47 5.50 14.03 -5.70
N ARG A 48 5.28 12.71 -5.71
CA ARG A 48 5.96 11.73 -4.86
C ARG A 48 6.48 10.55 -5.67
N PHE A 49 7.45 9.84 -5.11
CA PHE A 49 8.12 8.72 -5.75
C PHE A 49 7.68 7.38 -5.17
N LEU A 50 7.66 6.35 -6.01
CA LEU A 50 7.56 4.96 -5.60
C LEU A 50 8.81 4.53 -4.79
N PRO A 51 8.69 3.51 -3.92
CA PRO A 51 7.47 2.81 -3.55
C PRO A 51 6.67 3.53 -2.44
N ASP A 52 7.24 4.59 -1.86
CA ASP A 52 6.76 5.30 -0.68
C ASP A 52 5.29 5.74 -0.79
N LYS A 53 4.92 6.43 -1.88
CA LYS A 53 3.53 6.83 -2.11
C LYS A 53 2.54 5.66 -2.19
N ALA A 54 2.97 4.48 -2.63
CA ALA A 54 2.12 3.30 -2.69
C ALA A 54 1.97 2.63 -1.32
N ILE A 55 3.04 2.66 -0.51
CA ILE A 55 3.02 2.19 0.88
C ILE A 55 2.03 3.02 1.69
N ASP A 56 2.08 4.35 1.55
CA ASP A 56 1.15 5.24 2.23
C ASP A 56 -0.31 4.94 1.87
N LEU A 57 -0.64 4.76 0.58
CA LEU A 57 -2.01 4.40 0.18
C LEU A 57 -2.46 3.06 0.79
N MET A 58 -1.56 2.07 0.84
CA MET A 58 -1.85 0.77 1.44
C MET A 58 -2.08 0.89 2.96
N ASP A 59 -1.28 1.70 3.64
CA ASP A 59 -1.34 1.95 5.09
C ASP A 59 -2.61 2.72 5.49
N GLU A 60 -2.95 3.78 4.77
CA GLU A 60 -4.17 4.57 4.98
C GLU A 60 -5.42 3.71 4.74
N ALA A 61 -5.42 2.88 3.69
CA ALA A 61 -6.53 1.98 3.40
C ALA A 61 -6.71 0.92 4.50
N ALA A 62 -5.60 0.36 5.01
CA ALA A 62 -5.63 -0.61 6.10
C ALA A 62 -6.11 0.03 7.42
N SER A 63 -5.61 1.22 7.74
CA SER A 63 -6.04 2.02 8.90
C SER A 63 -7.53 2.33 8.85
N LYS A 64 -8.03 2.75 7.68
CA LYS A 64 -9.44 3.05 7.48
C LYS A 64 -10.32 1.82 7.69
N LEU A 65 -9.95 0.68 7.10
CA LEU A 65 -10.69 -0.57 7.28
C LEU A 65 -10.71 -0.99 8.75
N ARG A 66 -9.60 -0.84 9.47
CA ARG A 66 -9.54 -1.15 10.90
C ARG A 66 -10.53 -0.30 11.72
N LEU A 67 -10.57 1.01 11.46
CA LEU A 67 -11.54 1.90 12.11
C LEU A 67 -12.99 1.52 11.80
N GLU A 68 -13.29 1.15 10.54
CA GLU A 68 -14.63 0.69 10.15
C GLU A 68 -15.03 -0.59 10.90
N MET A 69 -14.09 -1.54 11.07
CA MET A 69 -14.32 -2.76 11.84
C MET A 69 -14.58 -2.50 13.32
N ASP A 70 -13.86 -1.56 13.94
CA ASP A 70 -14.08 -1.20 15.36
C ASP A 70 -15.37 -0.36 15.57
N SER A 71 -15.92 0.24 14.49
CA SER A 71 -17.11 1.10 14.54
C SER A 71 -18.45 0.36 14.40
N LEU A 72 -18.43 -0.90 13.96
CA LEU A 72 -19.60 -1.75 13.81
C LEU A 72 -19.68 -2.73 15.01
N PRO A 73 -20.66 -2.56 15.93
CA PRO A 73 -20.82 -3.44 17.10
C PRO A 73 -21.39 -4.83 16.76
#